data_AF-A0A183KLS9-F1
#
_entry.id   AF-A0A183KLS9-F1
#
_cell.length_a   1.000
_cell.length_b   1.000
_cell.length_c   1.000
_cell.angle_alpha   90.00
_cell.angle_beta   90.00
_cell.angle_gamma   90.00
#
_symmetry.space_group_name_H-M   'P 1'
#
loop_
_entity.id
_entity.type
_entity.pdbx_description
1 polymer ?
#
loop_
_entity_poly.entity_id
_entity_poly.type
_entity_poly.pdbx_seq_one_letter_code
_entity_poly.pdbx_strand_id
1 'polypeptide(L)'
;MFRFPQLVLLLHCTLQICKPYRVWEQELKMPFVNVEQQDTYMCAYFQPSLLNGTTFIREILPSANRSTVHHIILKGCLHPVTKIGKPTQCGMCQKIMYAWGLDAPPLRFPLGVGYPTGLNAQIKGFELEVHYLNPVKSDHSGLRLIVTDQIQPRIAGVFLLLRGDAIIPPGVKSFPIDVSCR
;
A
#
# COMPACT_ATOMS: atom_id res chain seq x y z
N MET A 1 33.40 4.13 62.30
CA MET A 1 33.74 3.55 60.98
C MET A 1 32.64 2.57 60.60
N PHE A 2 31.65 2.99 59.81
CA PHE A 2 30.61 2.10 59.29
C PHE A 2 30.68 2.13 57.76
N ARG A 3 30.99 0.98 57.17
CA ARG A 3 31.16 0.77 55.72
C ARG A 3 29.79 0.75 55.05
N PHE A 4 29.60 1.60 54.04
CA PHE A 4 28.51 1.48 53.09
C PHE A 4 28.74 0.25 52.18
N PRO A 5 27.76 -0.62 51.94
CA PRO A 5 27.85 -1.57 50.84
C PRO A 5 27.47 -0.82 49.54
N GLN A 6 28.42 -0.76 48.60
CA GLN A 6 28.13 -0.34 47.23
C GLN A 6 27.20 -1.37 46.60
N LEU A 7 25.96 -0.96 46.36
CA LEU A 7 25.01 -1.73 45.55
C LEU A 7 25.47 -1.63 44.09
N VAL A 8 26.20 -2.64 43.62
CA VAL A 8 26.59 -2.76 42.22
C VAL A 8 25.33 -3.09 41.42
N LEU A 9 24.79 -2.08 40.75
CA LEU A 9 23.74 -2.26 39.74
C LEU A 9 24.37 -3.03 38.57
N LEU A 10 24.22 -4.36 38.58
CA LEU A 10 24.58 -5.21 37.44
C LEU A 10 23.60 -4.92 36.29
N LEU A 11 23.95 -3.94 35.45
CA LEU A 11 23.35 -3.70 34.15
C LEU A 11 23.57 -4.94 33.28
N HIS A 12 22.66 -5.92 33.36
CA HIS A 12 22.56 -6.99 32.38
C HIS A 12 21.95 -6.42 31.10
N CYS A 13 22.74 -5.65 30.35
CA CYS A 13 22.49 -5.44 28.94
C CYS A 13 22.95 -6.73 28.24
N THR A 14 22.12 -7.77 28.27
CA THR A 14 22.34 -8.94 27.41
C THR A 14 22.38 -8.43 25.98
N LEU A 15 23.50 -8.66 25.29
CA LEU A 15 23.70 -8.38 23.88
C LEU A 15 22.61 -9.05 23.05
N GLN A 16 21.47 -8.40 22.90
CA GLN A 16 20.56 -8.70 21.81
C GLN A 16 21.23 -8.07 20.60
N ILE A 17 21.86 -8.92 19.79
CA ILE A 17 22.44 -8.56 18.49
C ILE A 17 21.29 -7.98 17.68
N CYS A 18 21.09 -6.67 17.74
CA CYS A 18 20.14 -5.97 16.89
C CYS A 18 20.77 -6.00 15.50
N LYS A 19 20.48 -7.05 14.72
CA LYS A 19 20.84 -7.06 13.31
C LYS A 19 20.19 -5.81 12.70
N PRO A 20 20.96 -4.87 12.13
CA PRO A 20 20.39 -3.69 11.54
C PRO A 20 19.47 -4.14 10.40
N TYR A 21 18.18 -3.89 10.55
CA TYR A 21 17.24 -4.05 9.45
C TYR A 21 17.26 -2.80 8.59
N ARG A 22 17.05 -2.97 7.30
CA ARG A 22 17.02 -1.89 6.34
C ARG A 22 15.59 -1.38 6.23
N VAL A 23 15.48 -0.06 6.06
CA VAL A 23 14.24 0.61 5.68
C VAL A 23 14.56 1.47 4.48
N TRP A 24 13.71 1.41 3.46
CA TRP A 24 13.88 2.20 2.23
C TRP A 24 12.52 2.57 1.65
N GLU A 25 12.55 3.49 0.71
CA GLU A 25 11.37 3.91 -0.05
C GLU A 25 11.35 3.21 -1.42
N GLN A 26 10.17 2.73 -1.83
CA GLN A 26 9.90 2.26 -3.18
C GLN A 26 8.79 3.11 -3.81
N GLU A 27 9.07 3.74 -4.94
CA GLU A 27 8.09 4.52 -5.67
C GLU A 27 7.31 3.68 -6.69
N LEU A 28 5.98 3.83 -6.68
CA LEU A 28 5.07 3.30 -7.68
C LEU A 28 4.43 4.50 -8.39
N LYS A 29 4.93 4.85 -9.57
CA LYS A 29 4.61 6.13 -10.23
C LYS A 29 4.13 5.90 -11.65
N MET A 30 3.05 6.59 -12.04
CA MET A 30 2.60 6.57 -13.43
C MET A 30 3.73 7.06 -14.35
N PRO A 31 3.98 6.38 -15.49
CA PRO A 31 5.11 6.70 -16.36
C PRO A 31 4.78 7.85 -17.32
N PHE A 32 4.65 9.07 -16.79
CA PHE A 32 4.40 10.30 -17.55
C PHE A 32 3.17 10.20 -18.48
N VAL A 33 2.03 9.81 -17.91
CA VAL A 33 0.82 9.52 -18.68
C VAL A 33 0.15 10.79 -19.20
N ASN A 34 -0.41 10.69 -20.40
CA ASN A 34 -1.29 11.69 -20.98
C ASN A 34 -2.72 11.13 -20.99
N VAL A 35 -3.66 11.90 -20.44
CA VAL A 35 -5.07 11.57 -20.38
C VAL A 35 -5.82 12.71 -21.05
N GLU A 36 -6.59 12.38 -22.09
CA GLU A 36 -7.34 13.37 -22.87
C GLU A 36 -8.83 13.41 -22.51
N GLN A 37 -9.36 12.30 -21.98
CA GLN A 37 -10.77 12.15 -21.63
C GLN A 37 -10.95 12.31 -20.12
N GLN A 38 -12.08 12.91 -19.72
CA GLN A 38 -12.50 12.91 -18.32
C GLN A 38 -12.82 11.50 -17.84
N ASP A 39 -12.82 11.29 -16.52
CA ASP A 39 -13.14 10.01 -15.87
C ASP A 39 -12.36 8.80 -16.42
N THR A 40 -11.07 9.00 -16.69
CA THR A 40 -10.20 7.95 -17.25
C THR A 40 -9.45 7.20 -16.18
N TYR A 41 -9.40 5.87 -16.31
CA TYR A 41 -8.64 4.97 -15.45
C TYR A 41 -7.39 4.49 -16.16
N MET A 42 -6.24 4.63 -15.52
CA MET A 42 -4.96 4.15 -16.03
C MET A 42 -4.32 3.19 -15.04
N CYS A 43 -3.65 2.16 -15.55
CA CYS A 43 -2.93 1.19 -14.73
C CYS A 43 -1.47 1.02 -15.15
N ALA A 44 -0.60 0.82 -14.16
CA ALA A 44 0.79 0.44 -14.34
C ALA A 44 1.18 -0.66 -13.33
N TYR A 45 2.10 -1.53 -13.73
CA TYR A 45 2.54 -2.66 -12.92
C TYR A 45 3.98 -2.50 -12.44
N PHE A 46 4.25 -3.01 -11.24
CA PHE A 46 5.54 -2.87 -10.56
C PHE A 46 5.92 -4.15 -9.84
N GLN A 47 7.22 -4.44 -9.81
CA GLN A 47 7.78 -5.52 -9.01
C GLN A 47 8.12 -5.04 -7.59
N PRO A 48 8.17 -5.93 -6.58
CA PRO A 48 8.79 -5.63 -5.30
C PRO A 48 10.25 -5.20 -5.48
N SER A 49 10.73 -4.27 -4.66
CA SER A 49 12.11 -3.77 -4.71
C SER A 49 13.18 -4.84 -4.45
N LEU A 50 12.82 -5.91 -3.73
CA LEU A 50 13.66 -7.09 -3.55
C LEU A 50 12.92 -8.34 -4.01
N LEU A 51 13.47 -9.00 -5.02
CA LEU A 51 12.93 -10.26 -5.56
C LEU A 51 13.43 -11.46 -4.75
N ASN A 52 14.64 -11.38 -4.21
CA ASN A 52 15.29 -12.43 -3.44
C ASN A 52 14.98 -12.27 -1.95
N GLY A 53 13.82 -12.76 -1.53
CA GLY A 53 13.40 -12.73 -0.12
C GLY A 53 11.97 -12.22 0.06
N THR A 54 11.59 -12.02 1.32
CA THR A 54 10.33 -11.37 1.70
C THR A 54 10.64 -10.06 2.38
N THR A 55 9.98 -8.99 1.94
CA THR A 55 10.03 -7.65 2.54
C THR A 55 8.64 -7.25 3.02
N PHE A 56 8.55 -6.21 3.83
CA PHE A 56 7.31 -5.78 4.44
C PHE A 56 7.05 -4.30 4.17
N ILE A 57 5.90 -3.99 3.55
CA ILE A 57 5.42 -2.61 3.42
C ILE A 57 4.81 -2.19 4.75
N ARG A 58 5.32 -1.12 5.34
CA ARG A 58 4.91 -0.58 6.66
C ARG A 58 4.14 0.74 6.56
N GLU A 59 4.34 1.49 5.48
CA GLU A 59 3.59 2.71 5.20
C GLU A 59 3.32 2.84 3.70
N ILE A 60 2.19 3.47 3.36
CA ILE A 60 1.78 3.79 1.99
C ILE A 60 1.42 5.27 1.95
N LEU A 61 2.22 6.04 1.22
CA LEU A 61 2.12 7.49 1.15
C LEU A 61 1.61 7.91 -0.23
N PRO A 62 0.50 8.67 -0.32
CA PRO A 62 0.06 9.22 -1.59
C PRO A 62 1.06 10.26 -2.11
N SER A 63 1.29 10.24 -3.42
CA SER A 63 2.08 11.24 -4.11
C SER A 63 1.44 11.53 -5.46
N ALA A 64 0.39 12.34 -5.40
CA ALA A 64 -0.54 12.60 -6.48
C ALA A 64 -0.72 14.09 -6.75
N ASN A 65 -0.97 14.44 -8.02
CA ASN A 65 -1.44 15.76 -8.40
C ASN A 65 -2.92 15.90 -8.01
N ARG A 66 -3.17 16.67 -6.95
CA ARG A 66 -4.51 16.84 -6.35
C ARG A 66 -5.50 17.52 -7.28
N SER A 67 -5.03 18.24 -8.30
CA SER A 67 -5.91 18.94 -9.25
C SER A 67 -6.50 18.02 -10.31
N THR A 68 -5.95 16.81 -10.50
CA THR A 68 -6.31 15.91 -11.61
C THR A 68 -6.67 14.51 -11.17
N VAL A 69 -6.01 13.97 -10.14
CA VAL A 69 -6.26 12.62 -9.62
C VAL A 69 -7.39 12.65 -8.60
N HIS A 70 -8.43 11.86 -8.84
CA HIS A 70 -9.57 11.72 -7.94
C HIS A 70 -9.34 10.66 -6.87
N HIS A 71 -8.80 9.50 -7.27
CA HIS A 71 -8.42 8.43 -6.35
C HIS A 71 -7.32 7.53 -6.93
N ILE A 72 -6.66 6.78 -6.05
CA ILE A 72 -5.63 5.79 -6.38
C ILE A 72 -5.96 4.48 -5.66
N ILE A 73 -5.86 3.36 -6.38
CA ILE A 73 -6.00 2.02 -5.81
C ILE A 73 -4.71 1.23 -6.04
N LEU A 74 -4.19 0.61 -4.97
CA LEU A 74 -3.08 -0.33 -5.04
C LEU A 74 -3.62 -1.75 -4.86
N LYS A 75 -3.31 -2.62 -5.83
CA LYS A 75 -3.63 -4.04 -5.76
C LYS A 75 -2.35 -4.88 -5.78
N GLY A 76 -2.36 -5.97 -5.05
CA GLY A 76 -1.32 -6.99 -5.02
C GLY A 76 -1.60 -8.10 -6.02
N CYS A 77 -0.56 -8.51 -6.75
CA CYS A 77 -0.59 -9.60 -7.71
C CYS A 77 -0.11 -10.89 -7.05
N LEU A 78 -0.84 -11.99 -7.24
CA LEU A 78 -0.45 -13.32 -6.74
C LEU A 78 0.61 -14.01 -7.62
N HIS A 79 0.91 -13.41 -8.77
CA HIS A 79 1.89 -13.84 -9.75
C HIS A 79 2.92 -12.71 -9.96
N PRO A 80 4.15 -13.04 -10.38
CA PRO A 80 5.14 -12.04 -10.76
C PRO A 80 4.64 -11.25 -11.98
N VAL A 81 4.78 -9.93 -11.94
CA VAL A 81 4.45 -9.06 -13.09
C VAL A 81 5.67 -8.91 -14.00
N THR A 82 5.43 -8.96 -15.32
CA THR A 82 6.49 -8.90 -16.36
C THR A 82 6.42 -7.62 -17.19
N LYS A 83 5.25 -7.03 -17.37
CA LYS A 83 5.05 -5.76 -18.10
C LYS A 83 5.13 -4.58 -17.12
N ILE A 84 6.35 -4.09 -16.87
CA ILE A 84 6.60 -3.05 -15.86
C ILE A 84 6.68 -1.67 -16.51
N GLY A 85 6.19 -0.64 -15.79
CA GLY A 85 6.48 0.76 -16.12
C GLY A 85 5.86 1.27 -17.43
N LYS A 86 4.82 0.59 -17.94
CA LYS A 86 4.03 1.06 -19.09
C LYS A 86 2.55 1.11 -18.71
N PRO A 87 1.81 2.16 -19.14
CA PRO A 87 0.37 2.19 -18.96
C PRO A 87 -0.26 1.06 -19.76
N THR A 88 -1.23 0.37 -19.17
CA THR A 88 -1.91 -0.75 -19.80
C THR A 88 -3.26 -1.00 -19.13
N GLN A 89 -3.97 -2.04 -19.56
CA GLN A 89 -5.29 -2.39 -19.04
C GLN A 89 -5.20 -2.81 -17.57
N CYS A 90 -6.16 -2.30 -16.78
CA CYS A 90 -6.37 -2.66 -15.39
C CYS A 90 -6.93 -4.08 -15.24
N GLY A 91 -6.76 -4.67 -14.06
CA GLY A 91 -7.48 -5.90 -13.66
C GLY A 91 -6.68 -7.19 -13.73
N MET A 92 -5.36 -7.16 -13.93
CA MET A 92 -4.55 -8.38 -13.81
C MET A 92 -4.38 -8.79 -12.34
N CYS A 93 -4.51 -7.86 -11.39
CA CYS A 93 -4.31 -8.10 -9.97
C CYS A 93 -5.60 -7.87 -9.18
N GLN A 94 -5.86 -8.73 -8.18
CA GLN A 94 -7.17 -8.83 -7.53
C GLN A 94 -7.15 -8.48 -6.03
N LYS A 95 -5.98 -8.49 -5.38
CA LYS A 95 -5.89 -8.28 -3.93
C LYS A 95 -5.79 -6.79 -3.60
N ILE A 96 -6.90 -6.15 -3.23
CA ILE A 96 -6.86 -4.74 -2.78
C ILE A 96 -5.94 -4.63 -1.55
N MET A 97 -4.99 -3.70 -1.62
CA MET A 97 -4.03 -3.41 -0.55
C MET A 97 -4.26 -2.02 0.06
N TYR A 98 -4.65 -1.06 -0.77
CA TYR A 98 -4.84 0.32 -0.34
C TYR A 98 -5.73 1.07 -1.32
N ALA A 99 -6.52 2.01 -0.80
CA ALA A 99 -7.28 2.97 -1.56
C ALA A 99 -7.05 4.36 -0.97
N TRP A 100 -6.82 5.34 -1.83
CA TRP A 100 -6.68 6.74 -1.48
C TRP A 100 -7.71 7.55 -2.24
N GLY A 101 -8.53 8.32 -1.53
CA GLY A 101 -9.35 9.38 -2.10
C GLY A 101 -8.72 10.75 -1.85
N LEU A 102 -9.15 11.76 -2.60
CA LEU A 102 -8.65 13.13 -2.46
C LEU A 102 -8.59 13.57 -0.99
N ASP A 103 -7.42 14.07 -0.57
CA ASP A 103 -7.09 14.52 0.79
C ASP A 103 -7.11 13.47 1.91
N ALA A 104 -7.26 12.18 1.59
CA ALA A 104 -7.04 11.13 2.58
C ALA A 104 -5.57 11.13 3.07
N PRO A 105 -5.32 10.92 4.38
CA PRO A 105 -3.97 10.87 4.93
C PRO A 105 -3.22 9.61 4.47
N PRO A 106 -1.88 9.56 4.62
CA PRO A 106 -1.11 8.35 4.41
C PRO A 106 -1.58 7.19 5.31
N LEU A 107 -1.47 5.96 4.82
CA LEU A 107 -1.65 4.77 5.64
C LEU A 107 -0.34 4.43 6.34
N ARG A 108 -0.35 4.49 7.67
CA ARG A 108 0.74 4.00 8.52
C ARG A 108 0.26 2.79 9.31
N PHE A 109 0.89 1.65 9.13
CA PHE A 109 0.51 0.46 9.89
C PHE A 109 0.93 0.60 11.36
N PRO A 110 0.18 -0.01 12.29
CA PRO A 110 0.62 -0.14 13.68
C PRO A 110 2.00 -0.80 13.76
N LEU A 111 2.71 -0.56 14.87
CA LEU A 111 4.02 -1.16 15.10
C LEU A 111 3.96 -2.69 14.97
N GLY A 112 4.87 -3.26 14.17
CA GLY A 112 4.95 -4.70 13.95
C GLY A 112 3.95 -5.26 12.95
N VAL A 113 3.31 -4.40 12.13
CA VAL A 113 2.37 -4.81 11.08
C VAL A 113 2.90 -4.40 9.71
N GLY A 114 2.73 -5.26 8.71
CA GLY A 114 3.00 -4.88 7.31
C GLY A 114 2.51 -5.91 6.29
N TYR A 115 2.52 -5.52 5.01
CA TYR A 115 2.23 -6.45 3.91
C TYR A 115 3.49 -7.21 3.49
N PRO A 116 3.52 -8.55 3.52
CA PRO A 116 4.64 -9.33 3.00
C PRO A 116 4.63 -9.33 1.47
N THR A 117 5.75 -8.93 0.88
CA THR A 117 5.96 -8.82 -0.57
C THR A 117 7.28 -9.46 -0.99
N GLY A 118 7.34 -9.93 -2.23
CA GLY A 118 8.51 -10.64 -2.78
C GLY A 118 8.08 -11.91 -3.53
N LEU A 119 9.00 -12.53 -4.29
CA LEU A 119 8.64 -13.69 -5.12
C LEU A 119 8.23 -14.91 -4.28
N ASN A 120 8.73 -15.01 -3.05
CA ASN A 120 8.37 -16.05 -2.08
C ASN A 120 7.19 -15.67 -1.17
N ALA A 121 6.62 -14.47 -1.32
CA ALA A 121 5.46 -14.01 -0.57
C ALA A 121 4.17 -14.19 -1.39
N GLN A 122 3.02 -13.92 -0.75
CA GLN A 122 1.74 -13.91 -1.47
C GLN A 122 1.64 -12.78 -2.50
N ILE A 123 2.23 -11.61 -2.20
CA ILE A 123 2.19 -10.44 -3.08
C ILE A 123 3.51 -10.38 -3.84
N LYS A 124 3.46 -10.78 -5.12
CA LYS A 124 4.61 -10.94 -6.02
C LYS A 124 4.75 -9.80 -7.03
N GLY A 125 3.84 -8.84 -6.98
CA GLY A 125 3.80 -7.67 -7.85
C GLY A 125 2.69 -6.72 -7.40
N PHE A 126 2.65 -5.56 -8.04
CA PHE A 126 1.68 -4.50 -7.77
C PHE A 126 1.02 -4.05 -9.07
N GLU A 127 -0.27 -3.74 -8.98
CA GLU A 127 -1.03 -2.96 -9.96
C GLU A 127 -1.42 -1.64 -9.29
N LEU A 128 -0.92 -0.54 -9.84
CA LEU A 128 -1.31 0.82 -9.46
C LEU A 128 -2.39 1.28 -10.43
N GLU A 129 -3.60 1.51 -9.94
CA GLU A 129 -4.71 2.11 -10.68
C GLU A 129 -4.88 3.56 -10.24
N VAL A 130 -4.94 4.49 -11.20
CA VAL A 130 -5.17 5.92 -10.96
C VAL A 130 -6.36 6.37 -11.77
N HIS A 131 -7.33 6.97 -11.09
CA HIS A 131 -8.50 7.58 -11.71
C HIS A 131 -8.31 9.09 -11.86
N TYR A 132 -8.35 9.56 -13.10
CA TYR A 132 -8.20 10.96 -13.49
C TYR A 132 -9.58 11.55 -13.79
N LEU A 133 -10.01 12.52 -12.98
CA LEU A 133 -11.26 13.24 -13.21
C LEU A 133 -11.14 14.20 -14.40
N ASN A 134 -9.98 14.82 -14.55
CA ASN A 134 -9.72 15.82 -15.59
C ASN A 134 -8.55 15.40 -16.50
N PRO A 135 -8.53 15.86 -17.76
CA PRO A 135 -7.40 15.66 -18.65
C PRO A 135 -6.09 16.15 -18.03
N VAL A 136 -5.01 15.41 -18.27
CA VAL A 136 -3.68 15.75 -17.76
C VAL A 136 -2.61 15.41 -18.78
N LYS A 137 -1.53 16.19 -18.79
CA LYS A 137 -0.34 15.93 -19.59
C LYS A 137 0.83 15.59 -18.69
N SER A 138 1.58 14.56 -19.09
CA SER A 138 2.82 14.15 -18.44
C SER A 138 2.68 13.90 -16.93
N ASP A 139 1.59 13.27 -16.51
CA ASP A 139 1.34 12.99 -15.08
C ASP A 139 2.17 11.81 -14.57
N HIS A 140 2.66 11.95 -13.35
CA HIS A 140 3.50 10.98 -12.65
C HIS A 140 2.97 10.72 -11.23
N SER A 141 1.65 10.84 -11.05
CA SER A 141 1.00 10.55 -9.78
C SER A 141 1.12 9.07 -9.41
N GLY A 142 1.06 8.77 -8.12
CA GLY A 142 1.17 7.40 -7.63
C GLY A 142 1.39 7.34 -6.12
N LEU A 143 2.18 6.37 -5.68
CA LEU A 143 2.41 6.05 -4.27
C LEU A 143 3.90 5.93 -3.97
N ARG A 144 4.25 6.19 -2.71
CA ARG A 144 5.55 5.85 -2.13
C ARG A 144 5.33 4.84 -1.03
N LEU A 145 6.06 3.73 -1.08
CA LEU A 145 5.96 2.64 -0.11
C LEU A 145 7.17 2.70 0.81
N ILE A 146 6.96 2.66 2.12
CA ILE A 146 8.06 2.47 3.09
C ILE A 146 8.18 0.97 3.37
N VAL A 147 9.31 0.41 2.99
CA VAL A 147 9.57 -1.03 2.97
C VAL A 147 10.70 -1.36 3.94
N THR A 148 10.62 -2.53 4.58
CA THR A 148 11.69 -3.07 5.42
C THR A 148 11.95 -4.55 5.15
N ASP A 149 13.17 -5.02 5.44
CA ASP A 149 13.48 -6.45 5.53
C ASP A 149 13.33 -7.01 6.95
N GLN A 150 12.92 -6.18 7.92
CA GLN A 150 12.55 -6.64 9.24
C GLN A 150 11.24 -7.44 9.19
N ILE A 151 11.28 -8.68 9.66
CA ILE A 151 10.08 -9.50 9.81
C ILE A 151 9.08 -8.80 10.74
N GLN A 152 7.85 -8.66 10.27
CA GLN A 152 6.75 -8.12 11.07
C GLN A 152 6.03 -9.26 11.80
N PRO A 153 5.76 -9.15 13.11
CA PRO A 153 5.03 -10.17 13.87
C PRO A 153 3.57 -10.33 13.42
N ARG A 154 3.01 -9.34 12.70
CA ARG A 154 1.63 -9.35 12.20
C ARG A 154 1.60 -8.96 10.73
N ILE A 155 0.67 -9.56 10.00
CA ILE A 155 0.45 -9.30 8.57
C ILE A 155 -0.79 -8.42 8.41
N ALA A 156 -0.67 -7.38 7.60
CA ALA A 156 -1.81 -6.56 7.19
C ALA A 156 -2.73 -7.34 6.23
N GLY A 157 -4.03 -7.07 6.30
CA GLY A 157 -5.06 -7.65 5.43
C GLY A 157 -6.20 -6.68 5.22
N VAL A 158 -6.94 -6.86 4.12
CA VAL A 158 -8.18 -6.13 3.83
C VAL A 158 -9.32 -7.13 3.84
N PHE A 159 -10.34 -6.87 4.65
CA PHE A 159 -11.60 -7.62 4.62
C PHE A 159 -12.63 -6.77 3.85
N LEU A 160 -12.97 -7.20 2.64
CA LEU A 160 -13.88 -6.44 1.77
C LEU A 160 -15.33 -6.76 2.12
N LEU A 161 -16.07 -5.75 2.55
CA LEU A 161 -17.54 -5.77 2.68
C LEU A 161 -18.13 -5.06 1.47
N LEU A 162 -18.94 -5.75 0.66
CA LEU A 162 -19.46 -5.22 -0.59
C LEU A 162 -20.90 -5.67 -0.82
N ARG A 163 -21.74 -4.75 -1.32
CA ARG A 163 -23.03 -5.05 -1.93
C ARG A 163 -23.11 -4.42 -3.33
N GLY A 164 -23.02 -5.25 -4.37
CA GLY A 164 -22.99 -4.80 -5.76
C GLY A 164 -24.35 -4.79 -6.47
N ASP A 165 -25.39 -5.32 -5.83
CA ASP A 165 -26.72 -5.57 -6.42
C ASP A 165 -27.81 -4.61 -5.93
N ALA A 166 -27.42 -3.58 -5.18
CA ALA A 166 -28.37 -2.62 -4.63
C ALA A 166 -28.94 -1.70 -5.72
N ILE A 167 -30.27 -1.58 -5.76
CA ILE A 167 -30.99 -0.68 -6.67
C ILE A 167 -31.64 0.43 -5.82
N ILE A 168 -31.19 1.67 -6.00
CA ILE A 168 -31.77 2.85 -5.34
C ILE A 168 -32.92 3.38 -6.21
N PRO A 169 -34.18 3.37 -5.74
CA PRO A 169 -35.29 3.86 -6.55
C PRO A 169 -35.22 5.38 -6.79
N PRO A 170 -35.61 5.88 -7.98
CA PRO A 170 -35.64 7.31 -8.26
C PRO A 170 -36.53 8.09 -7.29
N GLY A 171 -36.08 9.28 -6.86
CA GLY A 171 -36.86 10.17 -5.99
C GLY A 171 -36.87 9.79 -4.50
N VAL A 172 -36.23 8.68 -4.11
CA VAL A 172 -36.10 8.28 -2.71
C VAL A 172 -35.00 9.10 -2.03
N LYS A 173 -35.35 9.84 -0.96
CA LYS A 173 -34.41 10.71 -0.23
C LYS A 173 -33.36 9.95 0.57
N SER A 174 -33.67 8.74 1.02
CA SER A 174 -32.77 7.89 1.81
C SER A 174 -33.14 6.42 1.61
N PHE A 175 -32.14 5.59 1.30
CA PHE A 175 -32.30 4.17 1.05
C PHE A 175 -31.10 3.41 1.62
N PRO A 176 -31.25 2.64 2.72
CA PRO A 176 -30.15 1.92 3.33
C PRO A 176 -29.71 0.71 2.47
N ILE A 177 -28.40 0.46 2.43
CA ILE A 177 -27.80 -0.67 1.73
C ILE A 177 -26.91 -1.40 2.75
N ASP A 178 -27.47 -2.44 3.36
CA ASP A 178 -26.80 -3.15 4.45
C ASP A 178 -25.92 -4.30 3.95
N VAL A 179 -24.78 -4.52 4.62
CA VAL A 179 -23.86 -5.65 4.46
C VAL A 179 -23.53 -6.20 5.83
N SER A 180 -23.56 -7.52 5.98
CA SER A 180 -23.13 -8.20 7.21
C SER A 180 -22.36 -9.48 6.90
N CYS A 181 -21.45 -9.86 7.79
CA CYS A 181 -20.70 -11.12 7.74
C CYS A 181 -20.71 -11.75 9.15
N ARG A 182 -20.65 -13.07 9.21
CA ARG A 182 -20.59 -13.85 10.47
C ARG A 182 -19.15 -14.09 10.90
#